data_AF-A0A6P3XQQ0-F1
#
_entry.id   AF-A0A6P3XQQ0-F1
#
_cell.length_a   1.000
_cell.length_b   1.000
_cell.length_c   1.000
_cell.angle_alpha   90.00
_cell.angle_beta   90.00
_cell.angle_gamma   90.00
#
_symmetry.space_group_name_H-M   'P 1'
#
loop_
_entity.id
_entity.type
_entity.pdbx_description
1 polymer ?
#
loop_
_entity_poly.entity_id
_entity_poly.type
_entity_poly.pdbx_seq_one_letter_code
_entity_poly.pdbx_strand_id
1 'polypeptide(L)' 'MIASSSKNPENEIEDPVEQMLKKTGCMELHYQVQECIAEHQDWRKCQDQVKKFKECMAEHTRKQELRHK' A
#
# COMPACT_ATOMS: atom_id res chain seq x y z
N MET A 1 -33.41 -15.24 -5.36
CA MET A 1 -32.34 -16.19 -5.69
C MET A 1 -31.55 -15.58 -6.84
N ILE A 2 -30.36 -15.03 -6.59
CA ILE A 2 -29.55 -14.37 -7.63
C ILE A 2 -28.23 -15.11 -7.77
N ALA A 3 -28.09 -15.68 -8.97
CA ALA A 3 -26.92 -16.11 -9.73
C ALA A 3 -25.56 -16.26 -9.03
N SER A 4 -25.09 -17.50 -9.10
CA SER A 4 -23.71 -17.94 -9.31
C SER A 4 -22.69 -16.85 -9.67
N SER A 5 -21.66 -16.74 -8.86
CA SER A 5 -20.32 -16.39 -9.33
C SER A 5 -19.36 -17.42 -8.75
N SER A 6 -18.96 -18.39 -9.58
CA SER A 6 -17.94 -19.39 -9.27
C SER A 6 -16.65 -18.67 -8.88
N LYS A 7 -16.40 -18.53 -7.58
CA LYS A 7 -15.08 -18.17 -7.06
C LYS A 7 -14.23 -19.43 -7.08
N ASN A 8 -13.30 -19.46 -8.02
CA ASN A 8 -12.17 -20.38 -7.95
C ASN A 8 -11.36 -19.99 -6.68
N PRO A 9 -11.27 -20.84 -5.65
CA PRO A 9 -10.71 -20.45 -4.35
C PRO A 9 -9.19 -20.20 -4.37
N GLU A 10 -8.51 -20.44 -5.49
CA GLU A 10 -7.07 -20.31 -5.63
C GLU A 10 -6.61 -18.96 -6.23
N ASN A 11 -7.55 -18.10 -6.63
CA ASN A 11 -7.30 -16.72 -7.01
C ASN A 11 -8.02 -15.79 -6.03
N GLU A 12 -7.59 -15.82 -4.77
CA GLU A 12 -7.70 -14.63 -3.94
C GLU A 12 -6.94 -13.54 -4.70
N ILE A 13 -7.69 -12.65 -5.36
CA ILE A 13 -7.16 -11.52 -6.10
C ILE A 13 -6.50 -10.62 -5.05
N GLU A 14 -5.23 -10.88 -4.73
CA GLU A 14 -4.44 -9.96 -3.91
C GLU A 14 -4.58 -8.57 -4.52
N ASP A 15 -4.90 -7.59 -3.68
CA ASP A 15 -5.14 -6.24 -4.15
C ASP A 15 -3.88 -5.74 -4.90
N PRO A 16 -4.02 -5.24 -6.14
CA PRO A 16 -2.88 -4.78 -6.92
C PRO A 16 -2.02 -3.73 -6.20
N VAL A 17 -2.62 -2.93 -5.30
CA VAL A 17 -1.92 -1.96 -4.45
C VAL A 17 -1.08 -2.68 -3.41
N GLU A 18 -1.61 -3.71 -2.73
CA GLU A 18 -0.83 -4.50 -1.77
C GLU A 18 0.36 -5.19 -2.45
N GLN A 19 0.16 -5.75 -3.65
CA GLN A 19 1.26 -6.34 -4.42
C GLN A 19 2.33 -5.30 -4.78
N MET A 20 1.92 -4.09 -5.15
CA MET A 20 2.84 -2.99 -5.43
C MET A 20 3.60 -2.57 -4.15
N LEU A 21 2.91 -2.46 -3.02
CA LEU A 21 3.49 -2.08 -1.73
C LEU A 21 4.50 -3.14 -1.24
N LYS A 22 4.21 -4.43 -1.43
CA LYS A 22 5.16 -5.53 -1.17
C LYS A 22 6.41 -5.39 -2.06
N LYS A 23 6.26 -5.13 -3.36
CA LYS A 23 7.39 -4.97 -4.30
C LYS A 23 8.26 -3.75 -4.00
N THR A 24 7.64 -2.66 -3.53
CA THR A 24 8.35 -1.42 -3.21
C THR A 24 9.09 -1.48 -1.88
N GLY A 25 8.74 -2.41 -0.99
CA GLY A 25 9.28 -2.51 0.37
C GLY A 25 8.70 -1.49 1.36
N CYS A 26 7.69 -0.72 0.97
CA CYS A 26 7.10 0.34 1.79
C CYS A 26 5.78 -0.10 2.49
N MET A 27 5.49 -1.40 2.47
CA MET A 27 4.28 -1.99 3.05
C MET A 27 4.15 -1.72 4.56
N GLU A 28 5.24 -1.83 5.31
CA GLU A 28 5.24 -1.56 6.76
C GLU A 28 4.84 -0.11 7.07
N LEU A 29 5.33 0.84 6.29
CA LEU A 29 4.98 2.26 6.45
C LEU A 29 3.52 2.53 6.06
N HIS A 30 2.97 1.74 5.13
CA HIS A 30 1.54 1.80 4.82
C HIS A 30 0.69 1.35 6.01
N TYR A 31 1.06 0.24 6.65
CA TYR A 31 0.36 -0.23 7.86
C TYR A 31 0.44 0.79 9.00
N GLN A 32 1.59 1.42 9.23
CA GLN A 32 1.71 2.50 10.24
C GLN A 32 0.78 3.68 9.97
N VAL A 33 0.54 4.02 8.70
CA VAL A 33 -0.43 5.06 8.33
C VAL A 33 -1.85 4.58 8.62
N GLN A 34 -2.18 3.33 8.27
CA GLN A 34 -3.50 2.75 8.54
C GLN A 34 -3.79 2.68 10.05
N GLU A 35 -2.83 2.23 10.85
CA GLU A 35 -2.93 2.18 12.31
C GLU A 35 -3.15 3.56 12.92
N CYS A 36 -2.37 4.56 12.49
CA CYS A 36 -2.53 5.93 12.97
C CYS A 36 -3.91 6.51 12.63
N ILE A 37 -4.42 6.27 11.41
CA ILE A 37 -5.74 6.72 11.00
C ILE A 37 -6.83 5.93 11.76
N ALA A 38 -6.63 4.64 12.03
CA ALA A 38 -7.57 3.84 12.80
C ALA A 38 -7.66 4.31 14.27
N GLU A 39 -6.53 4.68 14.86
CA GLU A 39 -6.45 5.18 16.24
C GLU A 39 -7.04 6.59 16.37
N HIS A 40 -6.62 7.52 15.51
CA HIS A 40 -6.98 8.92 15.66
C HIS A 40 -8.22 9.34 14.88
N GLN A 41 -8.62 8.56 13.87
CA GLN A 41 -9.68 8.87 12.90
C GLN A 41 -9.50 10.23 12.19
N ASP A 42 -8.30 10.79 12.26
CA ASP A 42 -7.93 12.07 11.67
C ASP A 42 -6.56 11.94 11.03
N TRP A 43 -6.56 11.83 9.69
CA TRP A 43 -5.34 11.71 8.90
C TRP A 43 -4.41 12.92 9.06
N ARG A 44 -4.92 14.10 9.48
CA ARG A 44 -4.08 15.28 9.70
C ARG A 44 -3.13 15.11 10.90
N LYS A 45 -3.45 14.24 11.85
CA LYS A 45 -2.56 13.88 12.96
C LYS A 45 -1.50 12.85 12.56
N CYS A 46 -1.67 12.20 11.40
CA CYS A 46 -0.79 11.16 10.88
C CYS A 46 0.23 11.68 9.85
N GLN A 47 0.51 12.99 9.86
CA GLN A 47 1.39 13.61 8.86
C GLN A 47 2.80 13.02 8.88
N ASP A 48 3.33 12.67 10.05
CA ASP A 48 4.66 12.07 10.16
C ASP A 48 4.73 10.69 9.49
N GLN A 49 3.73 9.83 9.73
CA GLN A 49 3.61 8.50 9.13
C GLN A 49 3.45 8.62 7.61
N VAL A 50 2.58 9.53 7.16
CA VAL A 50 2.34 9.79 5.73
C VAL A 50 3.61 10.32 5.05
N LYS A 51 4.38 11.19 5.72
CA LYS A 51 5.64 11.72 5.20
C LYS A 51 6.68 10.62 5.01
N LYS A 52 6.86 9.74 6.00
CA LYS A 52 7.76 8.57 5.90
C LYS A 52 7.37 7.66 4.74
N PHE A 53 6.07 7.36 4.62
CA PHE A 53 5.56 6.54 3.52
C PHE A 53 5.85 7.18 2.15
N LYS A 54 5.61 8.49 2.01
CA LYS A 54 5.92 9.25 0.80
C LYS A 54 7.41 9.24 0.44
N GLU A 55 8.28 9.41 1.42
CA GLU A 55 9.74 9.37 1.21
C GLU A 55 10.20 8.00 0.69
N CYS A 56 9.66 6.91 1.26
CA CYS A 56 9.93 5.55 0.80
C CYS A 56 9.50 5.34 -0.66
N MET A 57 8.28 5.76 -1.02
CA MET A 57 7.80 5.70 -2.41
C MET A 57 8.68 6.53 -3.35
N ALA A 58 9.07 7.73 -2.95
CA ALA A 58 9.92 8.60 -3.77
C ALA A 58 11.33 8.03 -3.98
N GLU A 59 11.90 7.36 -2.98
CA GLU A 59 13.15 6.63 -3.13
C GLU A 59 13.01 5.46 -4.13
N HIS A 60 11.94 4.67 -4.00
CA HIS A 60 11.67 3.60 -4.95
C HIS A 60 11.56 4.15 -6.38
N THR A 61 10.76 5.19 -6.63
CA THR A 61 10.62 5.81 -7.96
C THR A 61 11.97 6.27 -8.52
N ARG A 62 12.81 6.94 -7.71
CA ARG A 62 14.15 7.36 -8.14
C ARG A 62 15.04 6.18 -8.52
N LYS A 63 15.04 5.09 -7.74
CA LYS A 63 15.78 3.87 -8.05
C LYS A 63 15.28 3.21 -9.34
N GLN A 64 13.96 3.24 -9.58
CA GLN A 64 13.35 2.75 -10.80
C GLN A 64 13.81 3.58 -12.01
N GLU A 65 13.74 4.90 -11.94
CA GLU A 65 14.19 5.80 -13.01
C GLU A 65 15.67 5.59 -13.35
N LEU A 66 16.54 5.45 -12.35
CA LEU A 66 17.97 5.16 -12.56
C LEU A 66 18.20 3.80 -13.23
N ARG A 67 17.35 2.80 -12.99
CA ARG A 67 17.48 1.47 -13.60
C ARG A 67 17.02 1.43 -15.06
N HIS A 68 16.15 2.35 -15.46
CA HIS A 68 15.64 2.46 -16.83
C HIS A 68 16.40 3.49 -17.67
N LYS A 69 17.52 4.02 -17.15
CA LYS A 69 18.41 4.97 -17.81
C LYS A 69 19.67 4.26 -18.29
#